data_AF-A0A350G6V3-F1
#
_entry.id   AF-A0A350G6V3-F1
#
_cell.length_a   1.000
_cell.length_b   1.000
_cell.length_c   1.000
_cell.angle_alpha   90.00
_cell.angle_beta   90.00
_cell.angle_gamma   90.00
#
_symmetry.space_group_name_H-M   'P 1'
#
loop_
_entity.id
_entity.type
_entity.pdbx_description
1 polymer ?
#
loop_
_entity_poly.entity_id
_entity_poly.type
_entity_poly.pdbx_seq_one_letter_code
_entity_poly.pdbx_strand_id
1 'polypeptide(L)'
;MKIVAIAGSQIPSDTANSMQVMKACQALVQLGHDLTLIVPGPPNTSVDLKAHYGLQIDLHIEWLPASNRRIYPWQAFFHARKLEPDLIYSWLIQSSVLALLFKFPAVFEIHIQPTGALGPAWHRAFAKLRGRKRLASITQALVDLLERKHNIRFNADEVVITPNGVDLERFASLPPTPELARQKLTLPNAPTVMCTGHLYAGRGTDLFLALAKEIPQMHFVWVGGKPD
;
A
#
# COMPACT_ATOMS: atom_id res chain seq x y z
N MET A 1 -2.04 13.12 -18.27
CA MET A 1 -3.41 12.96 -17.73
C MET A 1 -3.43 13.55 -16.34
N LYS A 2 -4.58 14.08 -15.94
CA LYS A 2 -4.89 14.49 -14.58
C LYS A 2 -5.42 13.31 -13.77
N ILE A 3 -4.62 12.84 -12.81
CA ILE A 3 -4.94 11.73 -11.93
C ILE A 3 -5.27 12.28 -10.55
N VAL A 4 -6.41 11.90 -10.00
CA VAL A 4 -6.68 12.14 -8.57
C VAL A 4 -6.59 10.82 -7.84
N ALA A 5 -5.56 10.71 -7.00
CA ALA A 5 -5.30 9.57 -6.15
C ALA A 5 -6.04 9.73 -4.81
N ILE A 6 -6.70 8.67 -4.31
CA ILE A 6 -7.44 8.69 -3.04
C ILE A 6 -6.95 7.55 -2.15
N ALA A 7 -6.39 7.90 -0.99
CA ALA A 7 -5.90 6.93 -0.02
C ALA A 7 -6.51 7.15 1.38
N GLY A 8 -6.74 6.06 2.11
CA GLY A 8 -7.19 6.12 3.51
C GLY A 8 -6.06 6.26 4.53
N SER A 9 -4.82 6.41 4.06
CA SER A 9 -3.62 6.41 4.90
C SER A 9 -3.36 7.78 5.49
N GLN A 10 -3.04 7.81 6.79
CA GLN A 10 -2.52 9.03 7.41
C GLN A 10 -1.10 9.27 6.90
N ILE A 11 -0.83 10.52 6.49
CA ILE A 11 0.47 10.93 5.96
C ILE A 11 0.89 12.19 6.71
N PRO A 12 2.08 12.20 7.35
CA PRO A 12 3.11 11.15 7.41
C PRO A 12 2.75 9.97 8.33
N SER A 13 3.41 8.82 8.12
CA SER A 13 3.32 7.59 8.91
C SER A 13 4.46 6.63 8.55
N ASP A 14 4.83 5.74 9.48
CA ASP A 14 5.83 4.66 9.25
C ASP A 14 5.20 3.35 8.76
N THR A 15 3.90 3.35 8.48
CA THR A 15 3.22 2.14 8.01
C THR A 15 3.60 1.83 6.57
N ALA A 16 3.75 0.54 6.27
CA ALA A 16 4.03 0.06 4.91
C ALA A 16 2.99 0.53 3.88
N ASN A 17 1.73 0.70 4.30
CA ASN A 17 0.69 1.24 3.43
C ASN A 17 0.99 2.69 3.03
N SER A 18 1.32 3.57 3.98
CA SER A 18 1.66 4.96 3.66
C SER A 18 2.88 5.08 2.75
N MET A 19 3.90 4.23 2.96
CA MET A 19 5.07 4.14 2.08
C MET A 19 4.68 3.74 0.65
N GLN A 20 3.85 2.70 0.51
CA GLN A 20 3.38 2.23 -0.79
C GLN A 20 2.58 3.31 -1.53
N VAL A 21 1.64 3.99 -0.87
CA VAL A 21 0.84 5.07 -1.47
C VAL A 21 1.74 6.18 -2.00
N MET A 22 2.70 6.64 -1.19
CA MET A 22 3.60 7.73 -1.56
C MET A 22 4.52 7.33 -2.73
N LYS A 23 5.04 6.10 -2.73
CA LYS A 23 5.89 5.59 -3.82
C LYS A 23 5.12 5.33 -5.12
N ALA A 24 3.90 4.80 -5.04
CA ALA A 24 3.04 4.65 -6.20
C ALA A 24 2.69 6.01 -6.83
N CYS A 25 2.35 7.01 -6.00
CA CYS A 25 2.09 8.37 -6.49
C CYS A 25 3.34 9.01 -7.12
N GLN A 26 4.52 8.83 -6.50
CA GLN A 26 5.78 9.27 -7.10
C GLN A 26 5.98 8.67 -8.50
N ALA A 27 5.81 7.35 -8.64
CA ALA A 27 6.00 6.68 -9.92
C ALA A 27 5.04 7.22 -11.00
N LEU A 28 3.78 7.48 -10.65
CA LEU A 28 2.80 8.06 -11.57
C LEU A 28 3.19 9.47 -12.02
N VAL A 29 3.71 10.31 -11.14
CA VAL A 29 4.20 11.64 -11.52
C VAL A 29 5.47 11.55 -12.37
N GLN A 30 6.39 10.62 -12.07
CA GLN A 30 7.59 10.37 -12.87
C GLN A 30 7.27 9.90 -14.29
N LEU A 31 6.12 9.24 -14.49
CA LEU A 31 5.59 8.89 -15.81
C LEU A 31 4.97 10.10 -16.56
N GLY A 32 5.03 11.31 -15.99
CA GLY A 32 4.54 12.54 -16.60
C GLY A 32 3.06 12.82 -16.38
N HIS A 33 2.44 12.23 -15.35
CA HIS A 33 1.05 12.54 -14.99
C HIS A 33 0.98 13.71 -14.00
N ASP A 34 -0.07 14.52 -14.15
CA ASP A 34 -0.44 15.55 -13.18
C ASP A 34 -1.27 14.87 -12.08
N LEU A 35 -0.70 14.72 -10.89
CA LEU A 35 -1.30 13.93 -9.81
C LEU A 35 -1.57 14.78 -8.57
N THR A 36 -2.82 14.73 -8.10
CA THR A 36 -3.22 15.18 -6.76
C THR A 36 -3.52 13.98 -5.89
N LEU A 37 -2.87 13.85 -4.74
CA LEU A 37 -3.16 12.81 -3.74
C LEU A 37 -4.07 13.37 -2.63
N ILE A 38 -5.23 12.76 -2.43
CA ILE A 38 -6.17 13.11 -1.34
C ILE A 38 -6.02 12.11 -0.20
N VAL A 39 -5.80 12.63 1.02
CA VAL A 39 -5.57 11.85 2.25
C VAL A 39 -6.40 12.39 3.44
N PRO A 40 -6.69 11.56 4.45
CA PRO A 40 -7.41 11.96 5.64
C PRO A 40 -6.55 12.68 6.68
N GLY A 41 -7.16 13.59 7.42
CA GLY A 41 -6.56 14.25 8.59
C GLY A 41 -5.99 15.63 8.27
N PRO A 42 -5.46 16.36 9.27
CA PRO A 42 -4.80 17.63 9.04
C PRO A 42 -3.42 17.42 8.37
N PRO A 43 -2.92 18.40 7.60
CA PRO A 43 -1.55 18.37 7.14
C PRO A 43 -0.60 18.43 8.34
N ASN A 44 0.42 17.60 8.33
CA ASN A 44 1.52 17.70 9.30
C ASN A 44 2.74 18.29 8.60
N THR A 45 3.03 19.56 8.88
CA THR A 45 4.13 20.30 8.27
C THR A 45 5.45 20.16 9.05
N SER A 46 5.47 19.47 10.19
CA SER A 46 6.72 19.30 10.97
C SER A 46 7.63 18.20 10.40
N VAL A 47 7.14 17.42 9.44
CA VAL A 47 7.87 16.31 8.83
C VAL A 47 8.13 16.64 7.37
N ASP A 48 9.40 16.58 6.97
CA ASP A 48 9.79 16.58 5.55
C ASP A 48 9.37 15.25 4.93
N LEU A 49 8.29 15.26 4.13
CA LEU A 49 7.77 14.07 3.48
C LEU A 49 8.75 13.47 2.46
N LYS A 50 9.56 14.31 1.82
CA LYS A 50 10.54 13.88 0.83
C LYS A 50 11.64 13.07 1.51
N ALA A 51 12.18 13.59 2.62
CA ALA A 51 13.14 12.86 3.44
C ALA A 51 12.53 11.61 4.08
N HIS A 52 11.33 11.72 4.68
CA HIS A 52 10.66 10.64 5.40
C HIS A 52 10.37 9.42 4.53
N TYR A 53 9.84 9.65 3.33
CA TYR A 53 9.49 8.59 2.39
C TYR A 53 10.58 8.29 1.36
N GLY A 54 11.71 9.01 1.38
CA GLY A 54 12.77 8.90 0.38
C GLY A 54 12.27 9.23 -1.03
N LEU A 55 11.50 10.31 -1.18
CA LEU A 55 10.95 10.72 -2.45
C LEU A 55 11.97 11.49 -3.28
N GLN A 56 11.88 11.37 -4.60
CA GLN A 56 12.72 12.12 -5.55
C GLN A 56 12.06 13.44 -5.97
N ILE A 57 10.75 13.56 -5.76
CA ILE A 57 9.93 14.68 -6.17
C ILE A 57 9.01 15.11 -5.03
N ASP A 58 8.51 16.34 -5.12
CA ASP A 58 7.44 16.82 -4.25
C ASP A 58 6.09 16.39 -4.81
N LEU A 59 5.26 15.81 -3.95
CA LEU A 59 3.90 15.40 -4.31
C LEU A 59 2.92 16.48 -3.90
N HIS A 60 1.98 16.78 -4.80
CA HIS A 60 0.85 17.63 -4.47
C HIS A 60 -0.20 16.80 -3.71
N ILE A 61 -0.42 17.17 -2.45
CA ILE A 61 -1.29 16.43 -1.52
C ILE A 61 -2.35 17.39 -0.98
N GLU A 62 -3.61 16.92 -0.95
CA GLU A 62 -4.73 17.60 -0.35
C GLU A 62 -5.25 16.80 0.85
N TRP A 63 -5.27 17.46 2.00
CA TRP A 63 -5.72 16.87 3.27
C TRP A 63 -7.17 17.23 3.52
N LEU A 64 -8.02 16.22 3.68
CA LEU A 64 -9.43 16.41 4.01
C LEU A 64 -9.72 16.03 5.46
N PRO A 65 -10.60 16.78 6.15
CA PRO A 65 -11.08 16.39 7.46
C PRO A 65 -11.69 14.99 7.42
N ALA A 66 -11.19 14.09 8.25
CA ALA A 66 -11.64 12.70 8.32
C ALA A 66 -12.15 12.38 9.73
N SER A 67 -13.16 13.13 10.18
CA SER A 67 -13.81 12.90 11.48
C SER A 67 -14.43 11.50 11.58
N ASN A 68 -14.75 10.87 10.44
CA ASN A 68 -15.28 9.51 10.38
C ASN A 68 -14.72 8.72 9.20
N ARG A 69 -14.00 7.62 9.50
CA ARG A 69 -13.43 6.70 8.52
C ARG A 69 -14.44 6.10 7.53
N ARG A 70 -15.72 5.99 7.91
CA ARG A 70 -16.79 5.47 7.03
C ARG A 70 -17.28 6.51 6.02
N ILE A 71 -17.21 7.79 6.37
CA ILE A 71 -17.70 8.90 5.55
C ILE A 71 -16.61 9.41 4.61
N TYR A 72 -15.35 9.37 5.07
CA TYR A 72 -14.19 9.85 4.32
C TYR A 72 -14.13 9.40 2.84
N PRO A 73 -14.35 8.12 2.46
CA PRO A 73 -14.30 7.71 1.06
C PRO A 73 -15.25 8.51 0.15
N TRP A 74 -16.42 8.90 0.67
CA TRP A 74 -17.42 9.68 -0.05
C TRP A 74 -17.00 11.14 -0.18
N GLN A 75 -16.54 11.73 0.92
CA GLN A 75 -16.03 13.11 0.94
C GLN A 75 -14.84 13.27 -0.01
N ALA A 76 -13.89 12.34 0.05
CA ALA A 76 -12.72 12.33 -0.82
C ALA A 76 -13.12 12.19 -2.29
N PHE A 77 -14.08 11.32 -2.61
CA PHE A 77 -14.57 11.21 -3.98
C PHE A 77 -15.25 12.50 -4.47
N PHE A 78 -16.14 13.10 -3.68
CA PHE A 78 -16.84 14.33 -4.09
C PHE A 78 -15.89 15.53 -4.20
N HIS A 79 -14.83 15.55 -3.40
CA HIS A 79 -13.74 16.51 -3.54
C HIS A 79 -12.94 16.25 -4.81
N ALA A 80 -12.50 15.01 -5.04
CA ALA A 80 -11.81 14.58 -6.25
C ALA A 80 -12.56 14.98 -7.53
N ARG A 81 -13.89 14.82 -7.55
CA ARG A 81 -14.74 15.18 -8.69
C ARG A 81 -14.62 16.67 -9.06
N LYS A 82 -14.47 17.57 -8.08
CA LYS A 82 -14.33 19.02 -8.33
C LYS A 82 -12.99 19.36 -8.99
N LEU A 83 -12.02 18.47 -8.89
CA LEU A 83 -10.73 18.59 -9.57
C LEU A 83 -10.82 18.13 -11.02
N GLU A 84 -11.97 17.66 -11.52
CA GLU A 84 -12.18 17.25 -12.92
C GLU A 84 -11.10 16.27 -13.44
N PRO A 85 -10.90 15.11 -12.78
CA PRO A 85 -9.84 14.17 -13.17
C PRO A 85 -10.16 13.42 -14.46
N ASP A 86 -9.11 13.11 -15.22
CA ASP A 86 -9.17 12.11 -16.29
C ASP A 86 -9.31 10.69 -15.73
N LEU A 87 -8.77 10.45 -14.53
CA LEU A 87 -8.71 9.14 -13.87
C LEU A 87 -8.76 9.28 -12.34
N ILE A 88 -9.60 8.48 -11.69
CA ILE A 88 -9.56 8.25 -10.24
C ILE A 88 -8.69 7.01 -9.97
N TYR A 89 -7.62 7.16 -9.20
CA TYR A 89 -6.80 6.06 -8.70
C TYR A 89 -7.03 5.91 -7.20
N SER A 90 -7.46 4.75 -6.70
CA SER A 90 -7.94 4.68 -5.31
C SER A 90 -7.58 3.38 -4.62
N TRP A 91 -7.18 3.50 -3.35
CA TRP A 91 -7.06 2.38 -2.41
C TRP A 91 -8.35 2.12 -1.63
N LEU A 92 -9.39 2.92 -1.89
CA LEU A 92 -10.70 2.84 -1.26
C LEU A 92 -11.74 2.32 -2.26
N ILE A 93 -12.30 1.15 -1.96
CA ILE A 93 -13.29 0.50 -2.83
C ILE A 93 -14.55 1.37 -3.02
N GLN A 94 -15.00 2.06 -1.97
CA GLN A 94 -16.18 2.92 -2.04
C GLN A 94 -15.97 4.08 -3.02
N SER A 95 -14.83 4.78 -2.94
CA SER A 95 -14.48 5.86 -3.86
C SER A 95 -14.34 5.35 -5.31
N SER A 96 -13.82 4.13 -5.49
CA SER A 96 -13.71 3.50 -6.81
C SER A 96 -15.07 3.16 -7.42
N VAL A 97 -16.01 2.69 -6.59
CA VAL A 97 -17.38 2.41 -7.02
C VAL A 97 -18.11 3.70 -7.38
N LEU A 98 -17.93 4.76 -6.57
CA LEU A 98 -18.48 6.08 -6.87
C LEU A 98 -17.94 6.64 -8.18
N ALA A 99 -16.64 6.50 -8.45
CA ALA A 99 -16.06 6.92 -9.72
C ALA A 99 -16.82 6.32 -10.91
N LEU A 100 -17.11 5.01 -10.89
CA LEU A 100 -17.89 4.37 -11.95
C LEU A 100 -19.34 4.85 -12.03
N LEU A 101 -20.02 5.02 -10.89
CA LEU A 101 -21.39 5.54 -10.85
C LEU A 101 -21.50 6.96 -11.45
N PHE A 102 -20.46 7.76 -11.29
CA PHE A 102 -20.35 9.11 -11.86
C PHE A 102 -19.59 9.14 -13.20
N LYS A 103 -19.39 7.98 -13.84
CA LYS A 103 -18.79 7.81 -15.18
C LYS A 103 -17.33 8.24 -15.32
N PHE A 104 -16.58 8.35 -14.22
CA PHE A 104 -15.14 8.52 -14.26
C PHE A 104 -14.44 7.17 -14.51
N PRO A 105 -13.34 7.15 -15.29
CA PRO A 105 -12.42 6.03 -15.28
C PRO A 105 -11.86 5.79 -13.88
N ALA A 106 -11.73 4.52 -13.50
CA ALA A 106 -11.30 4.16 -12.15
C ALA A 106 -10.26 3.03 -12.14
N VAL A 107 -9.19 3.21 -11.38
CA VAL A 107 -8.34 2.11 -10.93
C VAL A 107 -8.55 1.92 -9.44
N PHE A 108 -8.92 0.70 -9.04
CA PHE A 108 -8.94 0.29 -7.64
C PHE A 108 -7.71 -0.56 -7.36
N GLU A 109 -6.82 -0.08 -6.49
CA GLU A 109 -5.66 -0.85 -6.04
C GLU A 109 -5.97 -1.63 -4.75
N ILE A 110 -5.94 -2.96 -4.83
CA ILE A 110 -6.27 -3.85 -3.72
C ILE A 110 -5.02 -4.49 -3.11
N HIS A 111 -4.91 -4.34 -1.78
CA HIS A 111 -3.80 -4.85 -0.99
C HIS A 111 -4.19 -5.98 -0.03
N ILE A 112 -5.47 -6.02 0.34
CA ILE A 112 -6.00 -6.98 1.32
C ILE A 112 -7.33 -7.52 0.81
N GLN A 113 -7.67 -8.73 1.25
CA GLN A 113 -8.99 -9.30 0.98
C GLN A 113 -10.10 -8.45 1.63
N PRO A 114 -11.32 -8.45 1.07
CA PRO A 114 -12.46 -7.78 1.68
C PRO A 114 -12.72 -8.32 3.10
N THR A 115 -12.99 -7.42 4.04
CA THR A 115 -13.31 -7.76 5.43
C THR A 115 -14.73 -7.31 5.79
N GLY A 116 -15.30 -7.94 6.83
CA GLY A 116 -16.67 -7.69 7.29
C GLY A 116 -17.75 -8.05 6.27
N ALA A 117 -19.01 -7.73 6.60
CA ALA A 117 -20.16 -8.06 5.74
C ALA A 117 -20.28 -7.16 4.51
N LEU A 118 -19.91 -5.87 4.63
CA LEU A 118 -20.06 -4.88 3.55
C LEU A 118 -18.88 -4.86 2.58
N GLY A 119 -17.68 -5.30 2.98
CA GLY A 119 -16.50 -5.32 2.12
C GLY A 119 -16.74 -6.08 0.82
N PRO A 120 -17.16 -7.37 0.88
CA PRO A 120 -17.46 -8.15 -0.33
C PRO A 120 -18.58 -7.53 -1.18
N ALA A 121 -19.55 -6.84 -0.59
CA ALA A 121 -20.63 -6.18 -1.33
C ALA A 121 -20.10 -5.04 -2.22
N TRP A 122 -19.23 -4.19 -1.68
CA TRP A 122 -18.59 -3.11 -2.46
C TRP A 122 -17.69 -3.63 -3.58
N HIS A 123 -16.93 -4.70 -3.32
CA HIS A 123 -16.10 -5.33 -4.35
C HIS A 123 -16.95 -5.95 -5.46
N ARG A 124 -18.08 -6.60 -5.11
CA ARG A 124 -19.07 -7.09 -6.09
C ARG A 124 -19.66 -5.97 -6.91
N ALA A 125 -19.98 -4.83 -6.28
CA ALA A 125 -20.49 -3.67 -7.00
C ALA A 125 -19.46 -3.15 -8.01
N PHE A 126 -18.20 -2.97 -7.59
CA PHE A 126 -17.13 -2.53 -8.49
C PHE A 126 -16.93 -3.48 -9.68
N ALA A 127 -16.92 -4.79 -9.44
CA ALA A 127 -16.81 -5.80 -10.50
C ALA A 127 -17.97 -5.74 -11.50
N LYS A 128 -19.22 -5.61 -11.02
CA LYS A 128 -20.42 -5.64 -11.86
C LYS A 128 -20.72 -4.33 -12.58
N LEU A 129 -20.29 -3.19 -12.02
CA LEU A 129 -20.55 -1.89 -12.63
C LEU A 129 -19.82 -1.77 -13.97
N ARG A 130 -20.54 -1.23 -14.96
CA ARG A 130 -19.97 -0.89 -16.27
C ARG A 130 -19.16 0.40 -16.17
N GLY A 131 -18.23 0.59 -17.11
CA GLY A 131 -17.37 1.75 -17.19
C GLY A 131 -15.92 1.36 -17.42
N ARG A 132 -15.04 2.35 -17.63
CA ARG A 132 -13.61 2.11 -17.79
C ARG A 132 -13.01 1.85 -16.41
N LYS A 133 -12.76 0.57 -16.09
CA LYS A 133 -12.23 0.17 -14.79
C LYS A 133 -11.03 -0.75 -14.90
N ARG A 134 -10.14 -0.67 -13.92
CA ARG A 134 -9.10 -1.67 -13.65
C ARG A 134 -9.04 -2.01 -12.17
N LEU A 135 -8.87 -3.29 -11.86
CA LEU A 135 -8.39 -3.79 -10.58
C LEU A 135 -6.88 -3.94 -10.66
N ALA A 136 -6.14 -3.12 -9.94
CA ALA A 136 -4.70 -3.30 -9.72
C ALA A 136 -4.52 -4.15 -8.47
N SER A 137 -4.05 -5.39 -8.63
CA SER A 137 -3.87 -6.32 -7.51
C SER A 137 -2.40 -6.61 -7.29
N ILE A 138 -1.94 -6.52 -6.05
CA ILE A 138 -0.53 -6.76 -5.73
C ILE A 138 -0.07 -8.20 -5.99
N THR A 139 -1.00 -9.16 -6.09
CA THR A 139 -0.67 -10.57 -6.34
C THR A 139 -1.81 -11.28 -7.08
N GLN A 140 -1.47 -12.31 -7.86
CA GLN A 140 -2.47 -13.22 -8.43
C GLN A 140 -3.28 -13.93 -7.34
N ALA A 141 -2.63 -14.34 -6.24
CA ALA A 141 -3.28 -15.04 -5.14
C ALA A 141 -4.45 -14.24 -4.52
N LEU A 142 -4.35 -12.91 -4.48
CA LEU A 142 -5.42 -12.04 -4.00
C LEU A 142 -6.61 -12.02 -4.97
N VAL A 143 -6.36 -12.01 -6.29
CA VAL A 143 -7.42 -12.13 -7.30
C VAL A 143 -8.13 -13.48 -7.19
N ASP A 144 -7.37 -14.57 -7.09
CA ASP A 144 -7.92 -15.93 -6.94
C ASP A 144 -8.73 -16.06 -5.64
N LEU A 145 -8.35 -15.34 -4.59
CA LEU A 145 -9.09 -15.32 -3.32
C LEU A 145 -10.42 -14.57 -3.46
N LEU A 146 -10.46 -13.45 -4.19
CA LEU A 146 -11.70 -12.74 -4.49
C LEU A 146 -12.71 -13.65 -5.20
N GLU A 147 -12.23 -14.45 -6.15
CA GLU A 147 -13.07 -15.43 -6.83
C GLU A 147 -13.49 -16.57 -5.89
N ARG A 148 -12.52 -17.31 -5.34
CA ARG A 148 -12.79 -18.56 -4.58
C ARG A 148 -13.60 -18.32 -3.31
N LYS A 149 -13.33 -17.25 -2.58
CA LYS A 149 -13.93 -16.99 -1.25
C LYS A 149 -15.16 -16.09 -1.32
N HIS A 150 -15.22 -15.19 -2.30
CA HIS A 150 -16.25 -14.15 -2.35
C HIS A 150 -17.11 -14.19 -3.62
N ASN A 151 -16.81 -15.10 -4.57
CA ASN A 151 -17.47 -15.20 -5.88
C ASN A 151 -17.47 -13.86 -6.63
N ILE A 152 -16.32 -13.16 -6.59
CA ILE A 152 -16.11 -11.87 -7.25
C ILE A 152 -15.18 -12.10 -8.43
N ARG A 153 -15.71 -11.89 -9.63
CA ARG A 153 -14.99 -12.07 -10.89
C ARG A 153 -14.93 -10.76 -11.65
N PHE A 154 -13.79 -10.52 -12.26
CA PHE A 154 -13.54 -9.39 -13.16
C PHE A 154 -13.29 -9.93 -14.56
N ASN A 155 -13.52 -9.12 -15.59
CA ASN A 155 -13.11 -9.51 -16.93
C ASN A 155 -11.57 -9.54 -17.01
N ALA A 156 -11.02 -10.38 -17.88
CA ALA A 156 -9.57 -10.56 -17.99
C ALA A 156 -8.85 -9.24 -18.31
N ASP A 157 -9.44 -8.39 -19.14
CA ASP A 157 -8.90 -7.08 -19.48
C ASP A 157 -9.05 -6.04 -18.36
N GLU A 158 -9.85 -6.31 -17.33
CA GLU A 158 -10.07 -5.43 -16.18
C GLU A 158 -9.08 -5.68 -15.04
N VAL A 159 -8.28 -6.74 -15.07
CA VAL A 159 -7.35 -7.09 -13.99
C VAL A 159 -5.90 -6.86 -14.44
N VAL A 160 -5.13 -6.21 -13.58
CA VAL A 160 -3.68 -6.08 -13.74
C VAL A 160 -3.01 -6.52 -12.46
N ILE A 161 -2.03 -7.42 -12.57
CA ILE A 161 -1.18 -7.79 -11.43
C ILE A 161 -0.05 -6.79 -11.33
N THR A 162 0.00 -6.05 -10.21
CA THR A 162 0.92 -4.94 -9.96
C THR A 162 1.63 -5.15 -8.62
N PRO A 163 2.65 -6.03 -8.54
CA PRO A 163 3.41 -6.23 -7.32
C PRO A 163 4.06 -4.92 -6.85
N ASN A 164 4.14 -4.74 -5.53
CA ASN A 164 4.77 -3.55 -4.97
C ASN A 164 6.25 -3.50 -5.34
N GLY A 165 6.71 -2.31 -5.72
CA GLY A 165 8.11 -2.03 -6.03
C GLY A 165 8.96 -1.76 -4.78
N VAL A 166 10.26 -1.70 -4.99
CA VAL A 166 11.26 -1.24 -4.02
C VAL A 166 12.20 -0.25 -4.69
N ASP A 167 12.76 0.66 -3.90
CA ASP A 167 13.78 1.60 -4.35
C ASP A 167 15.12 0.86 -4.52
N LEU A 168 15.52 0.55 -5.75
CA LEU A 168 16.75 -0.19 -6.01
C LEU A 168 18.00 0.59 -5.59
N GLU A 169 17.94 1.92 -5.65
CA GLU A 169 19.00 2.82 -5.22
C GLU A 169 19.37 2.64 -3.74
N ARG A 170 18.42 2.21 -2.89
CA ARG A 170 18.69 1.90 -1.48
C ARG A 170 19.57 0.68 -1.28
N PHE A 171 19.66 -0.17 -2.30
CA PHE A 171 20.47 -1.39 -2.30
C PHE A 171 21.77 -1.23 -3.12
N ALA A 172 22.03 -0.04 -3.67
CA ALA A 172 23.21 0.20 -4.51
C ALA A 172 24.53 0.22 -3.72
N SER A 173 24.49 0.65 -2.46
CA SER A 173 25.68 0.86 -1.61
C SER A 173 25.74 -0.09 -0.41
N LEU A 174 25.38 -1.36 -0.61
CA LEU A 174 25.47 -2.40 0.41
C LEU A 174 26.92 -2.86 0.62
N PRO A 175 27.27 -3.40 1.81
CA PRO A 175 28.56 -4.05 2.01
C PRO A 175 28.79 -5.13 0.94
N PRO A 176 29.98 -5.19 0.33
CA PRO A 176 30.21 -6.04 -0.84
C PRO A 176 30.31 -7.53 -0.49
N THR A 177 30.50 -7.87 0.79
CA THR A 177 30.57 -9.25 1.27
C THR A 177 29.71 -9.46 2.52
N PRO A 178 29.18 -10.69 2.73
CA PRO A 178 28.48 -11.04 3.96
C PRO A 178 29.30 -10.81 5.23
N GLU A 179 30.62 -11.02 5.20
CA GLU A 179 31.52 -10.85 6.35
C GLU A 179 31.58 -9.38 6.80
N LEU A 180 31.70 -8.46 5.85
CA LEU A 180 31.69 -7.01 6.13
C LEU A 180 30.33 -6.55 6.65
N ALA A 181 29.24 -7.10 6.11
CA ALA A 181 27.90 -6.82 6.63
C ALA A 181 27.75 -7.28 8.10
N ARG A 182 28.25 -8.48 8.42
CA ARG A 182 28.26 -9.01 9.79
C ARG A 182 29.10 -8.17 10.73
N GLN A 183 30.31 -7.80 10.33
CA GLN A 183 31.19 -6.94 11.13
C GLN A 183 30.54 -5.58 11.40
N LYS A 184 29.93 -4.96 10.38
CA LYS A 184 29.23 -3.67 10.51
C LYS A 184 28.04 -3.74 11.48
N LEU A 185 27.35 -4.88 11.53
CA LEU A 185 26.19 -5.11 12.40
C LEU A 185 26.55 -5.79 13.72
N THR A 186 27.84 -6.04 13.99
CA THR A 186 28.33 -6.77 15.17
C THR A 186 27.68 -8.16 15.31
N LEU A 187 27.38 -8.81 14.19
CA LEU A 187 26.82 -10.16 14.16
C LEU A 187 27.92 -11.23 14.21
N PRO A 188 27.67 -12.38 14.86
CA PRO A 188 28.63 -13.48 14.87
C PRO A 188 28.87 -14.04 13.46
N ASN A 189 30.05 -14.63 13.27
CA ASN A 189 30.37 -15.40 12.07
C ASN A 189 29.72 -16.78 12.11
N ALA A 190 28.38 -16.80 12.05
CA ALA A 190 27.54 -17.99 12.08
C ALA A 190 26.34 -17.80 11.13
N PRO A 191 25.70 -18.87 10.64
CA PRO A 191 24.44 -18.74 9.91
C PRO A 191 23.43 -17.91 10.69
N THR A 192 22.77 -16.97 10.03
CA THR A 192 21.83 -16.05 10.67
C THR A 192 20.46 -16.17 10.03
N VAL A 193 19.46 -16.43 10.86
CA VAL A 193 18.04 -16.35 10.50
C VAL A 193 17.54 -14.99 10.95
N MET A 194 17.22 -14.12 10.00
CA MET A 194 16.77 -12.76 10.29
C MET A 194 15.32 -12.56 9.87
N CYS A 195 14.52 -11.97 10.75
CA CYS A 195 13.18 -11.49 10.43
C CYS A 195 13.08 -9.99 10.67
N THR A 196 12.42 -9.28 9.75
CA THR A 196 12.12 -7.85 9.88
C THR A 196 10.61 -7.67 9.89
N GLY A 197 10.05 -7.05 10.92
CA GLY A 197 8.61 -6.82 10.98
C GLY A 197 8.08 -6.54 12.37
N HIS A 198 6.78 -6.26 12.44
CA HIS A 198 6.07 -6.04 13.69
C HIS A 198 5.74 -7.39 14.38
N LEU A 199 5.74 -7.39 15.71
CA LEU A 199 5.59 -8.57 16.57
C LEU A 199 4.12 -8.88 16.97
N TYR A 200 3.14 -8.66 16.09
CA TYR A 200 1.75 -9.03 16.40
C TYR A 200 1.36 -10.42 15.88
N ALA A 201 0.32 -10.99 16.47
CA ALA A 201 -0.19 -12.33 16.14
C ALA A 201 -0.42 -12.52 14.63
N GLY A 202 -0.06 -13.71 14.13
CA GLY A 202 -0.15 -14.05 12.70
C GLY A 202 1.06 -13.67 11.86
N ARG A 203 2.13 -13.12 12.45
CA ARG A 203 3.42 -12.82 11.77
C ARG A 203 4.49 -13.90 11.94
N GLY A 204 4.13 -15.05 12.51
CA GLY A 204 5.04 -16.19 12.65
C GLY A 204 6.06 -16.05 13.79
N THR A 205 5.86 -15.12 14.72
CA THR A 205 6.75 -14.94 15.88
C THR A 205 6.90 -16.23 16.69
N ASP A 206 5.80 -16.95 16.94
CA ASP A 206 5.84 -18.22 17.68
C ASP A 206 6.68 -19.28 16.95
N LEU A 207 6.54 -19.36 15.62
CA LEU A 207 7.34 -20.24 14.78
C LEU A 207 8.81 -19.85 14.82
N PHE A 208 9.11 -18.56 14.73
CA PHE A 208 10.48 -18.05 14.79
C PHE A 208 11.15 -18.40 16.14
N LEU A 209 10.44 -18.24 17.26
CA LEU A 209 10.93 -18.59 18.59
C LEU A 209 11.07 -20.11 18.77
N ALA A 210 10.16 -20.90 18.21
CA ALA A 210 10.27 -22.36 18.21
C ALA A 210 11.52 -22.81 17.45
N LEU A 211 11.76 -22.27 16.25
CA LEU A 211 12.96 -22.55 15.47
C LEU A 211 14.25 -22.13 16.18
N ALA A 212 14.23 -20.99 16.89
CA ALA A 212 15.38 -20.53 17.66
C ALA A 212 15.75 -21.49 18.80
N LYS A 213 14.76 -22.15 19.42
CA LYS A 213 14.99 -23.16 20.46
C LYS A 213 15.52 -24.48 19.91
N GLU A 214 14.99 -24.92 18.78
CA GLU A 214 15.35 -26.19 18.15
C GLU A 214 16.70 -26.14 17.40
N ILE A 215 17.18 -24.94 17.03
CA ILE A 215 18.38 -24.76 16.21
C ILE A 215 19.38 -23.80 16.90
N PRO A 216 19.91 -24.14 18.08
CA PRO A 216 20.74 -23.23 18.90
C PRO A 216 22.09 -22.86 18.25
N GLN A 217 22.54 -23.59 17.24
CA GLN A 217 23.76 -23.32 16.49
C GLN A 217 23.64 -22.16 15.49
N MET A 218 22.41 -21.71 15.18
CA MET A 218 22.17 -20.56 14.32
C MET A 218 21.90 -19.31 15.16
N HIS A 219 22.25 -18.15 14.59
CA HIS A 219 21.96 -16.87 15.21
C HIS A 219 20.60 -16.34 14.74
N PHE A 220 19.66 -16.12 15.65
CA PHE A 220 18.33 -15.60 15.35
C PHE A 220 18.24 -14.12 15.68
N VAL A 221 17.84 -13.31 14.70
CA VAL A 221 17.69 -11.85 14.85
C VAL A 221 16.31 -11.42 14.40
N TRP A 222 15.58 -10.72 15.27
CA TRP A 222 14.33 -10.06 14.89
C TRP A 222 14.51 -8.54 14.97
N VAL A 223 14.18 -7.84 13.89
CA VAL A 223 14.27 -6.38 13.81
C VAL A 223 12.88 -5.80 13.61
N GLY A 224 12.43 -4.99 14.57
CA GLY A 224 11.13 -4.31 14.54
C GLY A 224 10.27 -4.63 15.75
N GLY A 225 9.02 -4.19 15.68
CA GLY A 225 8.14 -4.08 16.85
C GLY A 225 7.86 -2.61 17.16
N LYS A 226 6.81 -2.37 17.94
CA LYS A 226 6.59 -1.07 18.58
C LYS A 226 7.03 -1.20 20.03
N PRO A 227 7.63 -0.17 20.64
CA PRO A 227 7.60 -0.05 22.09
C PRO A 227 6.13 -0.11 22.52
N ASP A 228 5.83 -0.82 23.61
CA ASP A 228 4.48 -0.89 24.19
C ASP A 228 3.85 0.50 24.37
#